data_AF-A0A7S4M6W8-F1
#
_entry.id   AF-A0A7S4M6W8-F1
#
_cell.length_a   1.000
_cell.length_b   1.000
_cell.length_c   1.000
_cell.angle_alpha   90.00
_cell.angle_beta   90.00
_cell.angle_gamma   90.00
#
_symmetry.space_group_name_H-M   'P 1'
#
loop_
_entity.id
_entity.type
_entity.pdbx_description
1 polymer ?
#
loop_
_entity_poly.entity_id
_entity_poly.type
_entity_poly.pdbx_seq_one_letter_code
_entity_poly.pdbx_strand_id
1 'polypeptide(L)'
;HLPHRAFRHGDHRHPLLRFLPRLPRRGLLEPSICRCCLRSYTDGRTRPWEEEPMRSIRCEGPLTSLHRLLPAITWGYAMVDIVDSFTLGNDFLMHGTMLGAVMGTVCELGVPHTITPMLIMEVSTIPLNLTGATFLPQIAILVAQLMFAVLFFIIRILLVPLLWARWVKTFYEEEAIEKDNVCFPHWFIYVVLVFGVLFHSLNFYWFRKVVRKIKRKLVGEEKMTDGKME
;
A
#
# COMPACT_ATOMS: atom_id res chain seq x y z
N HIS A 1 -54.91 -15.38 -1.12
CA HIS A 1 -54.30 -15.93 0.11
C HIS A 1 -52.79 -15.94 -0.02
N LEU A 2 -52.13 -14.93 0.54
CA LEU A 2 -50.68 -14.80 0.66
C LEU A 2 -50.27 -15.21 2.09
N PRO A 3 -49.19 -15.98 2.29
CA PRO A 3 -48.63 -16.12 3.62
C PRO A 3 -47.61 -15.01 3.88
N HIS A 4 -47.97 -14.13 4.81
CA HIS A 4 -47.05 -13.24 5.51
C HIS A 4 -45.98 -14.07 6.24
N ARG A 5 -44.71 -13.94 5.84
CA ARG A 5 -43.57 -14.31 6.68
C ARG A 5 -42.98 -13.06 7.31
N ALA A 6 -43.05 -13.02 8.63
CA ALA A 6 -42.53 -11.99 9.51
C ALA A 6 -41.01 -11.83 9.34
N PHE A 7 -40.57 -10.62 9.04
CA PHE A 7 -39.19 -10.19 9.19
C PHE A 7 -38.92 -9.97 10.69
N ARG A 8 -38.13 -10.85 11.31
CA ARG A 8 -37.51 -10.56 12.60
C ARG A 8 -36.39 -9.55 12.37
N HIS A 9 -36.47 -8.41 13.02
CA HIS A 9 -35.32 -7.53 13.24
C HIS A 9 -34.29 -8.28 14.10
N GLY A 10 -33.30 -8.89 13.43
CA GLY A 10 -32.08 -9.36 14.05
C GLY A 10 -31.18 -8.16 14.32
N ASP A 11 -30.91 -7.92 15.60
CA ASP A 11 -29.98 -6.93 16.13
C ASP A 11 -28.56 -7.24 15.58
N HIS A 12 -28.18 -6.59 14.47
CA HIS A 12 -26.84 -6.66 13.88
C HIS A 12 -25.84 -5.85 14.71
N ARG A 13 -25.53 -6.34 15.91
CA ARG A 13 -24.27 -5.98 16.56
C ARG A 13 -23.14 -6.68 15.81
N HIS A 14 -22.36 -5.91 15.07
CA HIS A 14 -21.14 -6.36 14.41
C HIS A 14 -20.28 -7.22 15.34
N PRO A 15 -19.90 -8.46 14.97
CA PRO A 15 -19.03 -9.31 15.77
C PRO A 15 -17.54 -8.85 15.77
N LEU A 16 -17.20 -7.78 15.05
CA LEU A 16 -15.81 -7.29 14.90
C LEU A 16 -15.24 -6.57 16.13
N LEU A 17 -16.03 -6.30 17.18
CA LEU A 17 -15.56 -5.63 18.40
C LEU A 17 -15.30 -6.59 19.59
N ARG A 18 -15.45 -7.91 19.42
CA ARG A 18 -15.18 -8.91 20.48
C ARG A 18 -13.81 -9.58 20.41
N PHE A 19 -12.98 -9.26 19.41
CA PHE A 19 -11.61 -9.76 19.27
C PHE A 19 -10.56 -8.66 19.46
N LEU A 20 -10.78 -7.73 20.38
CA LEU A 20 -9.66 -6.98 20.96
C LEU A 20 -9.12 -7.79 22.14
N PRO A 21 -8.02 -8.54 21.99
CA PRO A 21 -7.40 -9.22 23.12
C PRO A 21 -7.03 -8.18 24.17
N ARG A 22 -7.32 -8.50 25.44
CA ARG A 22 -6.80 -7.74 26.59
C ARG A 22 -5.27 -7.76 26.47
N LEU A 23 -4.70 -6.64 26.04
CA LEU A 23 -3.26 -6.48 25.87
C LEU A 23 -2.56 -6.76 27.22
N PRO A 24 -1.58 -7.67 27.26
CA PRO A 24 -0.82 -7.95 28.47
C PRO A 24 -0.04 -6.70 28.88
N ARG A 25 -0.10 -6.36 30.16
CA ARG A 25 0.69 -5.28 30.77
C ARG A 25 2.17 -5.61 30.65
N ARG A 26 2.91 -4.73 29.95
CA ARG A 26 4.34 -4.42 30.06
C ARG A 26 5.28 -5.64 30.16
N GLY A 27 5.91 -6.02 29.04
CA GLY A 27 7.19 -6.73 29.14
C GLY A 27 7.57 -7.70 28.02
N LEU A 28 6.71 -8.01 27.03
CA LEU A 28 7.05 -8.97 25.98
C LEU A 28 6.69 -8.43 24.60
N LEU A 29 7.71 -8.43 23.73
CA LEU A 29 7.68 -8.00 22.33
C LEU A 29 7.00 -6.65 22.12
N GLU A 30 7.76 -5.56 22.21
CA GLU A 30 7.40 -4.40 21.39
C GLU A 30 7.41 -4.87 19.93
N PRO A 31 6.25 -4.91 19.24
CA PRO A 31 6.23 -5.22 17.83
C PRO A 31 7.14 -4.19 17.16
N SER A 32 8.03 -4.64 16.27
CA SER A 32 8.88 -3.76 15.43
C SER A 32 8.08 -2.63 14.77
N ILE A 33 6.79 -2.84 14.54
CA ILE A 33 5.78 -1.87 14.11
C ILE A 33 5.76 -0.60 14.98
N CYS A 34 5.82 -0.74 16.31
CA CYS A 34 5.84 0.40 17.21
C CYS A 34 7.17 1.15 17.17
N ARG A 35 8.27 0.45 16.85
CA ARG A 35 9.61 1.05 16.86
C ARG A 35 9.76 2.13 15.80
N CYS A 36 9.12 2.06 14.62
CA CYS A 36 9.19 3.16 13.65
C CYS A 36 8.37 4.38 14.03
N CYS A 37 7.20 4.20 14.64
CA CYS A 37 6.42 5.33 15.14
C CYS A 37 7.05 5.97 16.39
N LEU A 38 7.68 5.16 17.26
CA LEU A 38 8.29 5.63 18.51
C LEU A 38 9.73 6.13 18.35
N ARG A 39 10.54 5.56 17.45
CA ARG A 39 11.95 5.96 17.25
C ARG A 39 12.03 7.37 16.64
N SER A 40 11.12 7.74 15.73
CA SER A 40 10.97 9.13 15.28
C SER A 40 10.58 10.11 16.40
N TYR A 41 10.10 9.62 17.56
CA TYR A 41 9.68 10.48 18.67
C TYR A 41 10.70 10.53 19.82
N THR A 42 11.56 9.51 19.95
CA THR A 42 12.39 9.31 21.15
C THR A 42 13.90 9.42 20.87
N ASP A 43 14.34 9.29 19.62
CA ASP A 43 15.76 9.27 19.28
C ASP A 43 16.22 10.64 18.78
N GLY A 44 16.23 11.63 19.68
CA GLY A 44 16.99 12.86 19.52
C GLY A 44 18.50 12.67 19.74
N ARG A 45 19.03 11.43 19.67
CA ARG A 45 20.47 11.17 19.69
C ARG A 45 20.99 11.22 18.27
N THR A 46 21.39 12.42 17.89
CA THR A 46 22.25 12.70 16.75
C THR A 46 23.38 11.68 16.64
N ARG A 47 23.55 11.10 15.44
CA ARG A 47 24.83 10.47 15.09
C ARG A 47 25.88 11.60 15.11
N PRO A 48 27.06 11.43 15.73
CA PRO A 48 27.99 12.53 16.01
C PRO A 48 28.62 13.23 14.79
N TRP A 49 28.29 12.80 13.56
CA TRP A 49 29.05 13.15 12.35
C TRP A 49 28.32 14.07 11.39
N GLU A 50 27.08 14.48 11.69
CA GLU A 50 26.36 15.50 10.92
C GLU A 50 25.74 16.51 11.88
N GLU A 51 26.19 17.75 11.79
CA GLU A 51 25.56 18.87 12.48
C GLU A 51 24.17 19.12 11.88
N GLU A 52 23.13 19.06 12.72
CA GLU A 52 21.86 19.70 12.39
C GLU A 52 22.13 21.18 12.10
N PRO A 53 21.58 21.78 11.03
CA PRO A 53 20.31 21.42 10.38
C PRO A 53 20.43 20.74 9.00
N MET A 54 21.63 20.57 8.45
CA MET A 54 21.83 20.18 7.05
C MET A 54 21.27 18.78 6.73
N ARG A 55 21.37 17.85 7.68
CA ARG A 55 20.82 16.50 7.56
C ARG A 55 19.30 16.50 7.47
N SER A 56 18.62 17.31 8.29
CA SER A 56 17.17 17.44 8.23
C SER A 56 16.74 18.08 6.90
N ILE A 57 17.45 19.12 6.47
CA ILE A 57 17.14 19.83 5.21
C ILE A 57 17.36 18.96 3.96
N ARG A 58 18.40 18.11 3.94
CA ARG A 58 18.73 17.25 2.80
C ARG A 58 18.03 15.88 2.83
N CYS A 59 17.95 15.24 3.99
CA CYS A 59 17.53 13.84 4.12
C CYS A 59 16.14 13.67 4.76
N GLU A 60 15.62 14.68 5.47
CA GLU A 60 14.31 14.63 6.13
C GLU A 60 13.41 15.72 5.57
N GLY A 61 12.78 15.45 4.42
CA GLY A 61 11.74 16.34 3.91
C GLY A 61 10.68 16.66 4.98
N PRO A 62 9.96 17.80 4.89
CA PRO A 62 9.07 18.28 5.95
C PRO A 62 8.08 17.18 6.36
N LEU A 63 8.32 16.61 7.54
CA LEU A 63 7.53 15.50 8.08
C LEU A 63 6.17 16.04 8.54
N THR A 64 5.19 16.02 7.65
CA THR A 64 3.80 16.23 8.06
C THR A 64 3.32 15.02 8.87
N SER A 65 2.35 15.21 9.75
CA SER A 65 1.74 14.10 10.52
C SER A 65 1.23 12.96 9.62
N LEU A 66 0.84 13.29 8.39
CA LEU A 66 0.39 12.32 7.39
C LEU A 66 1.52 11.38 6.95
N HIS A 67 2.75 11.89 6.75
CA HIS A 67 3.91 11.08 6.35
C HIS A 67 4.30 10.04 7.41
N ARG A 68 3.94 10.28 8.68
CA ARG A 68 4.18 9.33 9.78
C ARG A 68 3.07 8.29 9.89
N LEU A 69 1.82 8.71 9.68
CA LEU A 69 0.66 7.84 9.83
C LEU A 69 0.53 6.85 8.67
N LEU A 70 0.80 7.32 7.45
CA LEU A 70 0.57 6.57 6.23
C LEU A 70 1.34 5.23 6.19
N PRO A 71 2.67 5.16 6.40
CA PRO A 71 3.39 3.89 6.38
C PRO A 71 2.92 2.89 7.45
N ALA A 72 2.47 3.38 8.61
CA ALA A 72 1.93 2.51 9.66
C ALA A 72 0.59 1.89 9.25
N ILE A 73 -0.28 2.66 8.59
CA ILE A 73 -1.53 2.17 8.02
C ILE A 73 -1.23 1.14 6.93
N THR A 74 -0.33 1.46 6.01
CA THR A 74 0.09 0.58 4.91
C THR A 74 0.72 -0.72 5.42
N TRP A 75 1.51 -0.66 6.50
CA TRP A 75 2.00 -1.86 7.19
C TRP A 75 0.86 -2.75 7.68
N GLY A 76 -0.16 -2.14 8.29
CA GLY A 76 -1.36 -2.85 8.73
C GLY A 76 -2.06 -3.56 7.58
N TYR A 77 -2.25 -2.89 6.44
CA TYR A 77 -2.80 -3.50 5.23
C TYR A 77 -1.95 -4.65 4.71
N ALA A 78 -0.62 -4.50 4.68
CA ALA A 78 0.28 -5.59 4.29
C ALA A 78 0.09 -6.85 5.14
N MET A 79 -0.11 -6.69 6.46
CA MET A 79 -0.37 -7.82 7.36
C MET A 79 -1.73 -8.46 7.09
N VAL A 80 -2.76 -7.65 6.83
CA VAL A 80 -4.10 -8.16 6.46
C VAL A 80 -4.03 -8.94 5.16
N ASP A 81 -3.34 -8.44 4.13
CA ASP A 81 -3.17 -9.14 2.86
C ASP A 81 -2.46 -10.50 3.03
N ILE A 82 -1.46 -10.59 3.91
CA ILE A 82 -0.78 -11.85 4.22
C ILE A 82 -1.75 -12.82 4.89
N VAL A 83 -2.60 -12.37 5.82
CA VAL A 83 -3.59 -13.22 6.48
C VAL A 83 -4.68 -13.66 5.49
N ASP A 84 -5.18 -12.74 4.67
CA ASP A 84 -6.22 -13.03 3.69
C ASP A 84 -5.71 -13.95 2.57
N SER A 85 -4.41 -13.96 2.31
CA SER A 85 -3.79 -14.85 1.32
C SER A 85 -4.01 -16.34 1.59
N PHE A 86 -4.22 -16.75 2.84
CA PHE A 86 -4.58 -18.13 3.18
C PHE A 86 -5.95 -18.55 2.62
N THR A 87 -6.80 -17.58 2.26
CA THR A 87 -8.14 -17.83 1.73
C THR A 87 -8.29 -17.35 0.28
N LEU A 88 -7.62 -16.25 -0.10
CA LEU A 88 -7.79 -15.60 -1.40
C LEU A 88 -6.68 -15.94 -2.41
N GLY A 89 -5.60 -16.62 -1.98
CA GLY A 89 -4.56 -17.15 -2.85
C GLY A 89 -3.26 -16.34 -2.89
N ASN A 90 -2.33 -16.81 -3.73
CA ASN A 90 -0.93 -16.35 -3.75
C ASN A 90 -0.75 -14.89 -4.20
N ASP A 91 -1.71 -14.34 -4.96
CA ASP A 91 -1.66 -12.94 -5.42
C ASP A 91 -1.63 -11.97 -4.22
N PHE A 92 -2.42 -12.25 -3.17
CA PHE A 92 -2.44 -11.49 -1.93
C PHE A 92 -1.17 -11.69 -1.10
N LEU A 93 -0.63 -12.91 -1.08
CA LEU A 93 0.61 -13.20 -0.36
C LEU A 93 1.77 -12.40 -0.96
N MET A 94 1.91 -12.42 -2.29
CA MET A 94 2.96 -11.67 -2.99
C MET A 94 2.81 -10.17 -2.77
N HIS A 95 1.58 -9.64 -2.85
CA HIS A 95 1.33 -8.22 -2.61
C HIS A 95 1.68 -7.81 -1.17
N GLY A 96 1.12 -8.50 -0.17
CA GLY A 96 1.34 -8.18 1.25
C GLY A 96 2.78 -8.35 1.69
N THR A 97 3.48 -9.41 1.24
CA THR A 97 4.91 -9.61 1.55
C THR A 97 5.78 -8.55 0.90
N MET A 98 5.50 -8.16 -0.34
CA MET A 98 6.26 -7.12 -1.02
C MET A 98 6.05 -5.74 -0.38
N LEU A 99 4.80 -5.41 -0.05
CA LEU A 99 4.44 -4.18 0.63
C LEU A 99 5.09 -4.13 2.03
N GLY A 100 5.02 -5.22 2.79
CA GLY A 100 5.71 -5.37 4.07
C GLY A 100 7.24 -5.33 3.95
N ALA A 101 7.85 -5.88 2.90
CA ALA A 101 9.29 -5.78 2.75
C ALA A 101 9.75 -4.33 2.53
N VAL A 102 9.05 -3.59 1.66
CA VAL A 102 9.38 -2.19 1.35
C VAL A 102 9.13 -1.27 2.54
N MET A 103 7.94 -1.33 3.13
CA MET A 103 7.61 -0.49 4.28
C MET A 103 8.59 -0.74 5.43
N GLY A 104 9.06 -1.97 5.60
CA GLY A 104 9.87 -2.41 6.75
C GLY A 104 11.31 -1.96 6.58
N THR A 105 11.81 -2.02 5.35
CA THR A 105 13.12 -1.49 5.00
C THR A 105 13.17 0.03 5.20
N VAL A 106 12.18 0.77 4.70
CA VAL A 106 12.17 2.24 4.82
C VAL A 106 11.93 2.69 6.27
N CYS A 107 11.12 1.93 7.02
CA CYS A 107 10.91 2.07 8.45
C CYS A 107 12.23 1.90 9.22
N GLU A 108 12.99 0.82 8.96
CA GLU A 108 14.29 0.61 9.61
C GLU A 108 15.33 1.69 9.27
N LEU A 109 15.26 2.25 8.05
CA LEU A 109 16.10 3.35 7.61
C LEU A 109 15.67 4.73 8.14
N GLY A 110 14.50 4.84 8.77
CA GLY A 110 14.01 6.10 9.32
C GLY A 110 13.58 7.14 8.28
N VAL A 111 13.26 6.72 7.05
CA VAL A 111 12.95 7.60 5.91
C VAL A 111 11.52 7.40 5.34
N PRO A 112 10.47 7.37 6.19
CA PRO A 112 9.09 7.04 5.78
C PRO A 112 8.51 7.97 4.72
N HIS A 113 9.02 9.20 4.62
CA HIS A 113 8.52 10.21 3.69
C HIS A 113 8.76 9.84 2.23
N THR A 114 9.77 9.01 1.94
CA THR A 114 10.09 8.52 0.58
C THR A 114 9.01 7.61 -0.01
N ILE A 115 8.17 7.02 0.84
CA ILE A 115 7.13 6.07 0.45
C ILE A 115 5.85 6.76 -0.03
N THR A 116 5.59 8.01 0.34
CA THR A 116 4.33 8.70 0.02
C THR A 116 3.94 8.64 -1.47
N PRO A 117 4.86 8.81 -2.44
CA PRO A 117 4.53 8.67 -3.86
C PRO A 117 4.11 7.25 -4.22
N MET A 118 4.63 6.21 -3.56
CA MET A 118 4.19 4.84 -3.75
C MET A 118 2.77 4.62 -3.23
N LEU A 119 2.36 5.32 -2.17
CA LEU A 119 1.00 5.22 -1.63
C LEU A 119 -0.06 5.83 -2.54
N ILE A 120 0.31 6.73 -3.45
CA ILE A 120 -0.60 7.21 -4.49
C ILE A 120 -1.12 6.03 -5.35
N MET A 121 -0.37 4.92 -5.46
CA MET A 121 -0.86 3.71 -6.14
C MET A 121 -2.10 3.09 -5.49
N GLU A 122 -2.29 3.28 -4.19
CA GLU A 122 -3.46 2.77 -3.45
C GLU A 122 -4.72 3.57 -3.78
N VAL A 123 -4.61 4.80 -4.28
CA VAL A 123 -5.79 5.59 -4.70
C VAL A 123 -6.60 4.85 -5.77
N SER A 124 -5.93 4.11 -6.65
CA SER A 124 -6.60 3.30 -7.67
C SER A 124 -7.45 2.17 -7.07
N THR A 125 -7.16 1.65 -5.87
CA THR A 125 -7.92 0.54 -5.27
C THR A 125 -9.20 0.99 -4.56
N ILE A 126 -9.37 2.29 -4.30
CA ILE A 126 -10.61 2.84 -3.73
C ILE A 126 -11.84 2.44 -4.58
N PRO A 127 -11.88 2.72 -5.91
CA PRO A 127 -12.96 2.25 -6.76
C PRO A 127 -13.13 0.73 -6.78
N LEU A 128 -12.04 -0.03 -6.66
CA LEU A 128 -12.10 -1.50 -6.63
C LEU A 128 -12.85 -1.99 -5.38
N ASN A 129 -12.54 -1.42 -4.22
CA ASN A 129 -13.19 -1.77 -2.96
C ASN A 129 -14.69 -1.42 -2.98
N LEU A 130 -15.08 -0.36 -3.70
CA LEU A 130 -16.50 -0.03 -3.89
C LEU A 130 -17.26 -1.10 -4.69
N THR A 131 -16.59 -1.90 -5.54
CA THR A 131 -17.27 -2.95 -6.31
C THR A 131 -17.77 -4.11 -5.45
N GLY A 132 -17.23 -4.29 -4.23
CA GLY A 132 -17.70 -5.27 -3.26
C GLY A 132 -18.93 -4.83 -2.45
N ALA A 133 -19.35 -3.57 -2.58
CA ALA A 133 -20.47 -3.03 -1.82
C ALA A 133 -21.82 -3.53 -2.36
N THR A 134 -22.56 -4.27 -1.54
CA THR A 134 -23.86 -4.86 -1.92
C THR A 134 -25.00 -3.84 -2.05
N PHE A 135 -24.82 -2.62 -1.53
CA PHE A 135 -25.84 -1.57 -1.54
C PHE A 135 -25.81 -0.67 -2.77
N LEU A 136 -24.79 -0.78 -3.63
CA LEU A 136 -24.65 0.08 -4.80
C LEU A 136 -25.50 -0.43 -5.98
N PRO A 137 -26.13 0.48 -6.75
CA PRO A 137 -26.82 0.09 -7.98
C PRO A 137 -25.82 -0.45 -9.01
N GLN A 138 -26.29 -1.35 -9.90
CA GLN A 138 -25.44 -2.00 -10.91
C GLN A 138 -24.67 -1.00 -11.79
N ILE A 139 -25.30 0.13 -12.13
CA ILE A 139 -24.67 1.22 -12.90
C ILE A 139 -23.48 1.79 -12.13
N ALA A 140 -23.59 2.00 -10.82
CA ALA A 140 -22.50 2.51 -10.00
C ALA A 140 -21.34 1.52 -9.90
N ILE A 141 -21.62 0.21 -9.84
CA ILE A 141 -20.58 -0.84 -9.86
C ILE A 141 -19.83 -0.81 -11.20
N LEU A 142 -20.54 -0.69 -12.32
CA LEU A 142 -19.93 -0.58 -13.64
C LEU A 142 -19.04 0.68 -13.75
N VAL A 143 -19.53 1.82 -13.27
CA VAL A 143 -18.75 3.07 -13.24
C VAL A 143 -17.52 2.91 -12.35
N ALA A 144 -17.64 2.28 -11.17
CA ALA A 144 -16.50 2.03 -10.28
C ALA A 144 -15.46 1.11 -10.93
N GLN A 145 -15.88 0.08 -11.68
CA GLN A 145 -14.97 -0.79 -12.44
C GLN A 145 -14.24 -0.06 -13.55
N LEU A 146 -14.93 0.82 -14.29
CA LEU A 146 -14.31 1.65 -15.32
C LEU A 146 -13.34 2.65 -14.72
N MET A 147 -13.73 3.32 -13.63
CA MET A 147 -12.90 4.26 -12.89
C MET A 147 -11.65 3.58 -12.32
N PHE A 148 -11.79 2.36 -11.78
CA PHE A 148 -10.67 1.52 -11.37
C PHE A 148 -9.70 1.30 -12.54
N ALA A 149 -10.19 0.84 -13.70
CA ALA A 149 -9.34 0.54 -14.84
C ALA A 149 -8.57 1.77 -15.35
N VAL A 150 -9.24 2.93 -15.42
CA VAL A 150 -8.62 4.20 -15.84
C VAL A 150 -7.57 4.65 -14.84
N LEU A 151 -7.89 4.68 -13.55
CA LEU A 151 -6.94 5.06 -12.49
C LEU A 151 -5.76 4.09 -12.41
N PHE A 152 -6.01 2.79 -12.55
CA PHE A 152 -4.96 1.77 -12.58
C PHE A 152 -3.98 2.04 -13.73
N PHE A 153 -4.49 2.33 -14.93
CA PHE A 153 -3.65 2.65 -16.08
C PHE A 153 -2.85 3.94 -15.87
N ILE A 154 -3.52 5.05 -15.54
CA ILE A 154 -2.85 6.35 -15.38
C ILE A 154 -1.83 6.32 -14.25
N ILE A 155 -2.23 5.84 -13.07
CA ILE A 155 -1.38 5.91 -11.88
C ILE A 155 -0.31 4.82 -11.94
N ARG A 156 -0.68 3.54 -12.09
CA ARG A 156 0.25 2.43 -11.90
C ARG A 156 1.07 2.08 -13.14
N ILE A 157 0.54 2.32 -14.34
CA ILE A 157 1.24 1.97 -15.60
C ILE A 157 1.99 3.17 -16.19
N LEU A 158 1.53 4.40 -15.99
CA LEU A 158 2.20 5.60 -16.53
C LEU A 158 2.94 6.38 -15.44
N LEU A 159 2.23 6.88 -14.43
CA LEU A 159 2.80 7.83 -13.47
C LEU A 159 3.88 7.21 -12.59
N VAL A 160 3.64 6.03 -12.00
CA VAL A 160 4.58 5.44 -11.04
C VAL A 160 5.90 5.02 -11.70
N PRO A 161 5.93 4.34 -12.87
CA PRO A 161 7.19 4.07 -13.55
C PRO A 161 7.99 5.34 -13.86
N LEU A 162 7.31 6.44 -14.23
CA LEU A 162 7.97 7.73 -14.45
C LEU A 162 8.56 8.31 -13.17
N LEU A 163 7.81 8.26 -12.05
CA LEU A 163 8.30 8.72 -10.75
C LEU A 163 9.47 7.86 -10.25
N TRP A 164 9.38 6.54 -10.41
CA TRP A 164 10.45 5.62 -10.05
C TRP A 164 11.71 5.84 -10.90
N ALA A 165 11.57 5.99 -12.22
CA ALA A 165 12.70 6.27 -13.11
C ALA A 165 13.38 7.60 -12.75
N ARG A 166 12.61 8.64 -12.43
CA ARG A 166 13.14 9.92 -11.92
C ARG A 166 13.90 9.71 -10.60
N TRP A 167 13.32 8.93 -9.68
CA TRP A 167 13.94 8.67 -8.38
C TRP A 167 15.27 7.91 -8.51
N VAL A 168 15.31 6.87 -9.34
CA VAL A 168 16.54 6.12 -9.66
C VAL A 168 17.58 7.04 -10.29
N LYS A 169 17.17 7.88 -11.25
CA LYS A 169 18.05 8.85 -11.90
C LYS A 169 18.68 9.81 -10.88
N THR A 170 17.87 10.38 -9.97
CA THR A 170 18.35 11.28 -8.92
C THR A 170 19.36 10.59 -8.01
N PHE A 171 19.12 9.34 -7.60
CA PHE A 171 20.08 8.57 -6.81
C PHE A 171 21.43 8.38 -7.51
N TYR A 172 21.40 8.05 -8.81
CA TYR A 172 22.63 7.87 -9.59
C TYR A 172 23.40 9.18 -9.78
N GLU A 173 22.69 10.30 -10.00
CA GLU A 173 23.31 11.62 -10.16
C GLU A 173 23.95 12.09 -8.85
N GLU A 174 23.28 11.89 -7.71
CA GLU A 174 23.81 12.24 -6.40
C GLU A 174 25.05 11.40 -6.05
N GLU A 175 25.02 10.09 -6.30
CA GLU A 175 26.17 9.20 -6.05
C GLU A 175 27.40 9.57 -6.89
N ALA A 176 27.19 10.12 -8.08
CA ALA A 176 28.28 10.59 -8.94
C ALA A 176 28.94 11.89 -8.46
N ILE A 177 28.19 12.74 -7.73
CA ILE A 177 28.62 14.10 -7.33
C ILE A 177 29.21 14.12 -5.92
N GLU A 178 28.55 13.48 -4.95
CA GLU A 178 29.00 13.45 -3.56
C GLU A 178 29.37 12.00 -3.17
N LYS A 179 30.68 11.72 -3.05
CA LYS A 179 31.18 10.42 -2.55
C LYS A 179 30.69 10.08 -1.14
N ASP A 180 30.20 11.08 -0.42
CA ASP A 180 29.64 10.97 0.93
C ASP A 180 28.14 11.31 0.92
N ASN A 181 27.34 10.62 0.09
CA ASN A 181 25.87 10.70 0.21
C ASN A 181 25.43 10.19 1.58
N VAL A 182 25.24 11.10 2.54
CA VAL A 182 25.03 10.74 3.94
C VAL A 182 23.61 10.21 4.20
N CYS A 183 22.65 10.50 3.32
CA CYS A 183 21.23 10.22 3.55
C CYS A 183 20.88 8.73 3.45
N PHE A 184 21.47 8.00 2.52
CA PHE A 184 21.13 6.59 2.26
C PHE A 184 22.41 5.77 2.09
N PRO A 185 22.44 4.54 2.63
CA PRO A 185 23.57 3.67 2.38
C PRO A 185 23.61 3.27 0.90
N HIS A 186 24.80 3.18 0.29
CA HIS A 186 24.97 2.86 -1.13
C HIS A 186 24.20 1.62 -1.60
N TRP A 187 24.04 0.60 -0.73
CA TRP A 187 23.30 -0.60 -1.09
C TRP A 187 21.79 -0.37 -1.32
N PHE A 188 21.23 0.74 -0.82
CA PHE A 188 19.80 1.04 -0.91
C PHE A 188 19.34 1.25 -2.36
N ILE A 189 20.21 1.74 -3.25
CA ILE A 189 19.87 1.91 -4.66
C ILE A 189 19.48 0.58 -5.33
N TYR A 190 20.19 -0.51 -4.99
CA TYR A 190 19.88 -1.84 -5.50
C TYR A 190 18.53 -2.34 -4.99
N VAL A 191 18.19 -1.98 -3.75
CA VAL A 191 16.90 -2.32 -3.15
C VAL A 191 15.76 -1.59 -3.87
N VAL A 192 15.90 -0.28 -4.10
CA VAL A 192 14.92 0.52 -4.87
C VAL A 192 14.77 0.00 -6.30
N LEU A 193 15.88 -0.40 -6.94
CA LEU A 193 15.86 -0.96 -8.29
C LEU A 193 15.12 -2.31 -8.34
N VAL A 194 15.50 -3.25 -7.48
CA VAL A 194 14.90 -4.60 -7.44
C VAL A 194 13.42 -4.51 -7.11
N PHE A 195 13.03 -3.77 -6.05
CA PHE A 195 11.63 -3.61 -5.71
C PHE A 195 10.84 -2.88 -6.79
N GLY A 196 11.41 -1.85 -7.42
CA GLY A 196 10.76 -1.14 -8.52
C GLY A 196 10.45 -2.06 -9.70
N VAL A 197 11.43 -2.84 -10.16
CA VAL A 197 11.26 -3.79 -11.26
C VAL A 197 10.19 -4.83 -10.93
N LEU A 198 10.23 -5.40 -9.71
CA LEU A 198 9.23 -6.36 -9.26
C LEU A 198 7.82 -5.74 -9.21
N PHE A 199 7.68 -4.51 -8.70
CA PHE A 199 6.39 -3.83 -8.56
C PHE A 199 5.80 -3.50 -9.92
N HIS A 200 6.62 -3.03 -10.86
CA HIS A 200 6.19 -2.73 -12.21
C HIS A 200 5.83 -3.99 -12.99
N SER A 201 6.57 -5.08 -12.80
CA SER A 201 6.25 -6.38 -13.39
C SER A 201 4.89 -6.89 -12.87
N LEU A 202 4.66 -6.77 -11.57
CA LEU A 202 3.38 -7.12 -10.95
C LEU A 202 2.26 -6.23 -11.49
N ASN A 203 2.41 -4.90 -11.48
CA ASN A 203 1.41 -3.98 -12.02
C ASN A 203 1.09 -4.26 -13.50
N PHE A 204 2.08 -4.60 -14.32
CA PHE A 204 1.85 -4.99 -15.71
C PHE A 204 1.09 -6.32 -15.83
N TYR A 205 1.40 -7.31 -15.00
CA TYR A 205 0.65 -8.57 -14.92
C TYR A 205 -0.83 -8.32 -14.59
N TRP A 206 -1.10 -7.50 -13.57
CA TRP A 206 -2.46 -7.11 -13.18
C TRP A 206 -3.18 -6.31 -14.26
N PHE A 207 -2.49 -5.38 -14.93
CA PHE A 207 -3.06 -4.65 -16.07
C PHE A 207 -3.54 -5.60 -17.17
N ARG A 208 -2.74 -6.62 -17.51
CA ARG A 208 -3.16 -7.65 -18.47
C ARG A 208 -4.40 -8.41 -18.02
N LYS A 209 -4.51 -8.75 -16.72
CA LYS A 209 -5.73 -9.35 -16.14
C LYS A 209 -6.94 -8.42 -16.30
N VAL A 210 -6.81 -7.14 -15.95
CA VAL A 210 -7.87 -6.13 -16.07
C VAL A 210 -8.33 -5.98 -17.52
N VAL A 211 -7.42 -5.83 -18.46
CA VAL A 211 -7.73 -5.70 -19.91
C VAL A 211 -8.44 -6.94 -20.43
N ARG A 212 -7.98 -8.15 -20.05
CA ARG A 212 -8.65 -9.40 -20.44
C ARG A 212 -10.08 -9.47 -19.89
N LYS A 213 -10.29 -9.06 -18.64
CA LYS A 213 -11.62 -9.05 -18.01
C LYS A 213 -12.56 -8.06 -18.69
N ILE A 214 -12.10 -6.85 -18.99
CA ILE A 214 -12.87 -5.86 -19.76
C ILE A 214 -13.24 -6.43 -21.13
N LYS A 215 -12.30 -7.07 -21.83
CA LYS A 215 -12.56 -7.68 -23.15
C LYS A 215 -13.67 -8.73 -23.08
N ARG A 216 -13.63 -9.66 -22.09
CA ARG A 216 -14.68 -10.68 -21.93
C ARG A 216 -16.05 -10.08 -21.67
N LYS A 217 -16.12 -9.01 -20.86
CA LYS A 217 -17.37 -8.27 -20.61
C LYS A 217 -17.90 -7.59 -21.87
N LEU A 218 -17.03 -7.02 -22.71
CA LEU A 218 -17.44 -6.36 -23.96
C LEU A 218 -17.92 -7.34 -25.02
N VAL A 219 -17.34 -8.54 -25.09
CA VAL A 219 -17.77 -9.61 -26.01
C VAL A 219 -19.07 -10.29 -25.55
N GLY A 220 -19.46 -10.09 -24.28
CA GLY A 220 -20.66 -10.70 -23.70
C GLY A 220 -20.44 -12.15 -23.24
N GLU A 221 -19.19 -12.60 -23.14
CA GLU A 221 -18.85 -13.93 -22.60
C GLU A 221 -19.12 -14.02 -21.09
N GLU A 222 -19.06 -12.88 -20.39
CA GLU A 222 -19.25 -12.78 -18.94
C GLU A 222 -20.45 -11.85 -18.68
N LYS A 223 -21.51 -12.34 -18.01
CA LYS A 223 -22.65 -11.48 -17.62
C LYS A 223 -22.16 -10.40 -16.66
N MET A 224 -22.66 -9.17 -16.81
CA MET A 224 -22.26 -8.04 -15.96
C MET A 224 -22.55 -8.24 -14.46
N THR A 225 -23.33 -9.28 -14.10
CA THR A 225 -23.78 -9.58 -12.74
C THR A 225 -22.75 -10.27 -11.84
N ASP A 226 -21.67 -10.86 -12.38
CA ASP A 226 -20.62 -11.43 -11.53
C ASP A 226 -19.65 -10.32 -11.08
N GLY A 227 -19.99 -9.72 -9.94
CA GLY A 227 -19.25 -8.63 -9.31
C GLY A 227 -17.91 -9.02 -8.69
N LYS A 228 -17.51 -10.30 -8.74
CA LYS A 228 -16.25 -10.76 -8.17
C LYS A 228 -15.09 -10.53 -9.14
N MET A 229 -14.14 -9.67 -8.76
CA MET A 229 -12.81 -9.61 -9.38
C MET A 229 -11.92 -10.69 -8.75
N GLU A 230 -12.13 -11.94 -9.14
CA GLU A 230 -11.10 -12.99 -9.03
C GLU A 230 -10.14 -12.94 -10.22
#